data_AF-A0ABC8UG41-F1
#
_entry.id   AF-A0ABC8UG41-F1
#
_cell.length_a   1.000
_cell.length_b   1.000
_cell.length_c   1.000
_cell.angle_alpha   90.00
_cell.angle_beta   90.00
_cell.angle_gamma   90.00
#
_symmetry.space_group_name_H-M   'P 1'
#
loop_
_entity.id
_entity.type
_entity.pdbx_description
1 polymer ?
#
loop_
_entity_poly.entity_id
_entity_poly.type
_entity_poly.pdbx_seq_one_letter_code
_entity_poly.pdbx_strand_id
1 'polypeptide(L)'
;MAMPVVNTEYLKEIDKARRDLRALISRKNCAPIMLRLAWHDAGTYDVNTKTGGPNGSIRNEEELLHGANSGLKIASDLLLAMAMPVVNTEYLKEIDKARRDLRALISRKNCAPIMLRLA
;
A
#
# COMPACT_ATOMS: atom_id res chain seq x y z
N MET A 1 -7.55 7.62 28.13
CA MET A 1 -6.12 7.75 27.78
C MET A 1 -5.88 9.20 27.36
N ALA A 2 -4.75 9.80 27.75
CA ALA A 2 -4.35 11.11 27.23
C ALA A 2 -3.98 10.96 25.75
N MET A 3 -4.37 11.91 24.90
CA MET A 3 -3.94 11.91 23.50
C MET A 3 -2.42 12.07 23.44
N PRO A 4 -1.70 11.26 22.66
CA PRO A 4 -0.26 11.41 22.51
C PRO A 4 0.05 12.74 21.83
N VAL A 5 1.08 13.44 22.31
CA VAL A 5 1.60 14.64 21.64
C VAL A 5 2.38 14.18 20.41
N VAL A 6 1.93 14.59 19.23
CA VAL A 6 2.58 14.30 17.93
C VAL A 6 3.11 15.59 17.30
N ASN A 7 4.15 15.47 16.47
CA ASN A 7 4.75 16.63 15.82
C ASN A 7 3.91 17.11 14.60
N THR A 8 4.23 18.30 14.10
CA THR A 8 3.51 18.91 12.97
C THR A 8 3.65 18.10 11.67
N GLU A 9 4.77 17.40 11.48
CA GLU A 9 5.00 16.60 10.28
C GLU A 9 4.10 15.37 10.25
N TYR A 10 3.94 14.71 11.39
CA TYR A 10 3.03 13.58 11.57
C TYR A 10 1.57 13.97 11.26
N LEU A 11 1.14 15.17 11.70
CA LEU A 11 -0.20 15.68 11.38
C LEU A 11 -0.41 15.91 9.88
N LYS A 12 0.60 16.44 9.18
CA LYS A 12 0.53 16.62 7.72
C LYS A 12 0.39 15.30 6.98
N GLU A 13 1.15 14.27 7.39
CA GLU A 13 1.05 12.94 6.78
C GLU A 13 -0.30 12.28 7.07
N ILE A 14 -0.89 12.49 8.26
CA ILE A 14 -2.26 12.07 8.55
C ILE A 14 -3.26 12.73 7.58
N ASP A 15 -3.16 14.05 7.38
CA ASP A 15 -4.09 14.76 6.50
C ASP A 15 -3.94 14.35 5.03
N LYS A 16 -2.73 14.05 4.60
CA LYS A 16 -2.45 13.47 3.28
C LYS A 16 -3.06 12.07 3.16
N ALA A 17 -2.79 11.18 4.11
CA ALA A 17 -3.34 9.83 4.13
C ALA A 17 -4.88 9.84 4.13
N ARG A 18 -5.52 10.78 4.85
CA ARG A 18 -6.99 10.95 4.81
C ARG A 18 -7.51 11.30 3.42
N ARG A 19 -6.83 12.18 2.68
CA ARG A 19 -7.22 12.54 1.31
C ARG A 19 -7.06 11.34 0.37
N ASP A 20 -5.93 10.65 0.46
CA ASP A 20 -5.62 9.48 -0.37
C ASP A 20 -6.61 8.34 -0.11
N LEU A 21 -6.95 8.09 1.16
CA LEU A 21 -7.92 7.08 1.56
C LEU A 21 -9.33 7.41 1.05
N ARG A 22 -9.78 8.66 1.12
CA ARG A 22 -11.07 9.08 0.53
C ARG A 22 -11.09 8.82 -0.97
N ALA A 23 -10.00 9.18 -1.66
CA ALA A 23 -9.88 8.95 -3.09
C ALA A 23 -9.84 7.45 -3.43
N LEU A 24 -9.17 6.61 -2.63
CA LEU A 24 -9.15 5.16 -2.80
C LEU A 24 -10.55 4.57 -2.62
N ILE A 25 -11.23 4.91 -1.53
CA ILE A 25 -12.57 4.40 -1.19
C ILE A 25 -13.57 4.74 -2.29
N SER A 26 -13.55 5.98 -2.78
CA SER A 26 -14.41 6.40 -3.89
C SER A 26 -14.07 5.67 -5.20
N ARG A 27 -12.79 5.59 -5.58
CA ARG A 27 -12.35 4.97 -6.85
C ARG A 27 -12.59 3.47 -6.89
N LYS A 28 -12.44 2.77 -5.77
CA LYS A 28 -12.58 1.31 -5.68
C LYS A 28 -13.93 0.85 -5.15
N ASN A 29 -14.80 1.78 -4.77
CA ASN A 29 -16.09 1.50 -4.15
C ASN A 29 -15.99 0.50 -2.98
N CYS A 30 -14.96 0.67 -2.14
CA CYS A 30 -14.58 -0.31 -1.11
C CYS A 30 -14.93 0.14 0.32
N ALA A 31 -15.83 1.11 0.49
CA ALA A 31 -16.20 1.62 1.81
C ALA A 31 -16.66 0.52 2.79
N PRO A 32 -17.51 -0.46 2.41
CA PRO A 32 -17.96 -1.50 3.34
C PRO A 32 -16.83 -2.39 3.86
N ILE A 33 -15.89 -2.80 3.00
CA ILE A 33 -14.78 -3.67 3.41
C ILE A 33 -13.72 -2.92 4.22
N MET A 34 -13.53 -1.63 3.96
CA MET A 34 -12.66 -0.77 4.79
C MET A 34 -13.24 -0.57 6.19
N LEU A 35 -14.55 -0.38 6.31
CA LEU A 35 -15.23 -0.30 7.60
C LEU A 35 -15.14 -1.63 8.36
N ARG A 36 -15.36 -2.77 7.67
CA ARG A 36 -15.21 -4.10 8.26
C ARG A 36 -13.78 -4.32 8.75
N LEU A 37 -12.76 -3.97 7.97
CA LEU A 37 -11.35 -4.08 8.38
C LEU A 37 -11.08 -3.30 9.67
N ALA A 38 -11.50 -2.03 9.72
CA ALA A 38 -11.31 -1.19 10.91
C ALA A 38 -12.05 -1.72 12.15
N TRP A 39 -13.27 -2.25 11.96
CA TRP A 39 -14.05 -2.88 13.03
C TRP A 39 -13.35 -4.12 13.60
N HIS A 40 -12.83 -4.99 12.72
CA HIS A 40 -12.20 -6.24 13.14
C HIS A 40 -10.89 -6.00 13.91
N ASP A 41 -10.07 -5.02 13.51
CA ASP A 41 -8.86 -4.64 14.26
C ASP A 41 -9.22 -4.13 15.66
N ALA A 42 -10.19 -3.21 15.74
CA ALA A 42 -10.65 -2.65 17.00
C ALA A 42 -11.34 -3.67 17.92
N GLY A 43 -12.07 -4.63 17.34
CA GLY A 43 -12.88 -5.61 18.05
C GLY A 43 -12.11 -6.66 18.83
N THR A 44 -10.78 -6.70 18.72
CA THR A 44 -9.92 -7.60 19.49
C THR A 44 -9.61 -7.11 20.91
N TYR A 45 -10.05 -5.90 21.28
CA TYR A 45 -9.74 -5.31 22.58
C TYR A 45 -10.41 -6.05 23.74
N ASP A 46 -9.60 -6.53 24.69
CA ASP A 46 -10.06 -7.05 25.98
C ASP A 46 -9.74 -6.06 27.11
N VAL A 47 -10.77 -5.61 27.82
CA VAL A 47 -10.66 -4.63 28.92
C VAL A 47 -9.91 -5.18 30.13
N ASN A 48 -9.98 -6.49 30.38
CA ASN A 48 -9.39 -7.10 31.57
C ASN A 48 -7.88 -7.23 31.43
N THR A 49 -7.42 -7.75 30.29
CA THR A 49 -6.00 -7.90 29.99
C THR A 49 -5.38 -6.65 29.37
N LYS A 50 -6.19 -5.70 28.87
CA LYS A 50 -5.77 -4.51 28.12
C LYS A 50 -4.94 -4.87 26.88
N THR A 51 -5.29 -5.98 26.22
CA THR A 51 -4.64 -6.46 24.99
C THR A 51 -5.55 -6.31 23.78
N GLY A 52 -4.99 -6.38 22.57
CA GLY A 52 -5.70 -6.16 21.31
C GLY A 52 -6.07 -4.69 21.06
N GLY A 53 -7.11 -4.47 20.27
CA GLY A 53 -7.63 -3.15 19.90
C GLY A 53 -7.02 -2.56 18.63
N PRO A 54 -7.37 -1.31 18.29
CA PRO A 54 -7.05 -0.68 17.01
C PRO A 54 -5.58 -0.25 16.93
N ASN A 55 -4.69 -1.24 16.87
CA ASN A 55 -3.23 -1.07 16.87
C ASN A 55 -2.61 -1.50 15.52
N GLY A 56 -3.45 -1.90 14.55
CA GLY A 56 -3.02 -2.32 13.23
C GLY A 56 -2.44 -3.72 13.16
N SER A 57 -2.69 -4.59 14.15
CA SER A 57 -2.26 -5.99 14.14
C SER A 57 -2.95 -6.80 13.05
N ILE A 58 -4.14 -6.37 12.59
CA ILE A 58 -4.88 -7.00 11.48
C ILE A 58 -4.13 -7.05 10.15
N ARG A 59 -2.98 -6.37 10.01
CA ARG A 59 -2.11 -6.47 8.83
C ARG A 59 -1.19 -7.69 8.85
N ASN A 60 -1.03 -8.34 10.00
CA ASN A 60 -0.18 -9.51 10.18
C ASN A 60 -0.89 -10.75 9.62
N GLU A 61 -0.11 -11.65 9.03
CA GLU A 61 -0.65 -12.84 8.35
C GLU A 61 -1.38 -13.76 9.31
N GLU A 62 -0.86 -13.92 10.53
CA GLU A 62 -1.47 -14.77 11.56
C GLU A 62 -2.90 -14.31 11.90
N GLU A 63 -3.11 -13.01 12.05
CA GLU A 63 -4.42 -12.45 12.36
C GLU A 63 -5.36 -12.48 11.15
N LEU A 64 -4.85 -12.24 9.94
CA LEU A 64 -5.66 -12.33 8.71
C LEU A 64 -6.17 -13.74 8.43
N LEU A 65 -5.45 -14.77 8.89
CA LEU A 65 -5.84 -16.18 8.75
C LEU A 65 -6.94 -16.61 9.74
N HIS A 66 -7.30 -15.78 10.72
CA HIS A 66 -8.46 -16.05 11.58
C HIS A 66 -9.73 -16.16 10.74
N GLY A 67 -10.58 -17.16 11.01
CA GLY A 67 -11.80 -17.40 10.24
C GLY A 67 -12.74 -16.19 10.17
N ALA A 68 -12.83 -15.40 11.25
CA ALA A 68 -13.63 -14.16 11.29
C ALA A 68 -13.13 -13.09 10.29
N ASN A 69 -11.83 -13.11 9.96
CA ASN A 69 -11.16 -12.17 9.08
C ASN A 69 -11.15 -12.62 7.60
N SER A 70 -11.88 -13.69 7.27
CA SER A 70 -12.04 -14.16 5.89
C SER A 70 -12.45 -13.04 4.94
N GLY A 71 -11.62 -12.84 3.91
CA GLY A 71 -11.78 -11.79 2.88
C GLY A 71 -11.14 -10.44 3.22
N LEU A 72 -10.67 -10.21 4.46
CA LEU A 72 -10.07 -8.91 4.84
C LEU A 72 -8.68 -8.66 4.25
N LYS A 73 -8.00 -9.71 3.77
CA LYS A 73 -6.76 -9.56 2.98
C LYS A 73 -6.95 -8.63 1.79
N ILE A 74 -8.13 -8.63 1.15
CA ILE A 74 -8.45 -7.75 0.03
C ILE A 74 -8.35 -6.27 0.44
N ALA A 75 -8.87 -5.91 1.62
CA ALA A 75 -8.78 -4.54 2.12
C ALA A 75 -7.33 -4.17 2.48
N SER A 76 -6.59 -5.08 3.10
CA SER A 76 -5.16 -4.89 3.41
C SER A 76 -4.35 -4.63 2.14
N ASP A 77 -4.55 -5.43 1.08
CA ASP A 77 -3.84 -5.29 -0.19
C ASP A 77 -4.16 -3.96 -0.89
N LEU A 78 -5.41 -3.48 -0.80
CA LEU A 78 -5.81 -2.17 -1.32
C LEU A 78 -5.11 -1.01 -0.59
N LEU A 79 -4.98 -1.10 0.73
CA LEU A 79 -4.26 -0.11 1.54
C LEU A 79 -2.76 -0.16 1.28
N LEU A 80 -2.20 -1.36 1.11
CA LEU A 80 -0.80 -1.53 0.76
C LEU A 80 -0.49 -0.90 -0.61
N ALA A 81 -1.35 -1.11 -1.62
CA ALA A 81 -1.17 -0.50 -2.93
C ALA A 81 -1.27 1.04 -2.90
N MET A 82 -1.97 1.62 -1.92
CA MET A 82 -2.02 3.06 -1.69
C MET A 82 -0.77 3.58 -0.95
N ALA A 83 -0.29 2.83 0.05
CA ALA A 83 0.84 3.21 0.89
C ALA A 83 2.20 2.91 0.25
N MET A 84 2.27 1.95 -0.68
CA MET A 84 3.43 1.79 -1.53
C MET A 84 3.66 3.12 -2.24
N PRO A 85 4.86 3.72 -2.13
CA PRO A 85 5.17 4.84 -3.00
C PRO A 85 4.94 4.30 -4.41
N VAL A 86 4.06 4.98 -5.18
CA VAL A 86 4.17 4.93 -6.63
C VAL A 86 5.65 5.17 -6.85
N VAL A 87 6.40 4.13 -7.22
CA VAL A 87 7.86 4.11 -7.26
C VAL A 87 8.25 5.47 -7.79
N ASN A 88 8.95 6.29 -6.97
CA ASN A 88 8.99 7.77 -7.08
C ASN A 88 8.74 8.18 -8.54
N THR A 89 7.73 8.99 -8.84
CA THR A 89 7.37 9.30 -10.24
C THR A 89 8.59 9.73 -11.07
N GLU A 90 9.60 10.30 -10.42
CA GLU A 90 10.93 10.57 -10.94
C GLU A 90 11.76 9.30 -11.24
N TYR A 91 11.83 8.32 -10.35
CA TYR A 91 12.40 6.99 -10.58
C TYR A 91 11.75 6.26 -11.77
N LEU A 92 10.42 6.31 -11.91
CA LEU A 92 9.74 5.74 -13.09
C LEU A 92 10.10 6.48 -14.39
N LYS A 93 10.20 7.82 -14.33
CA LYS A 93 10.67 8.62 -15.47
C LYS A 93 12.11 8.26 -15.86
N GLU A 94 12.99 8.02 -14.89
CA GLU A 94 14.36 7.59 -15.12
C GLU A 94 14.42 6.17 -15.73
N ILE A 95 13.59 5.23 -15.26
CA ILE A 95 13.46 3.90 -15.89
C ILE A 95 13.00 4.00 -17.34
N ASP A 96 11.98 4.82 -17.62
CA ASP A 96 11.47 4.98 -18.98
C ASP A 96 12.47 5.66 -19.90
N LYS A 97 13.26 6.60 -19.38
CA LYS A 97 14.38 7.21 -20.10
C LYS A 97 15.44 6.16 -20.43
N ALA A 98 15.89 5.38 -19.44
CA ALA A 98 16.86 4.31 -19.65
C ALA A 98 16.37 3.26 -20.68
N ARG A 99 15.08 2.91 -20.66
CA ARG A 99 14.47 2.01 -21.66
C ARG A 99 14.49 2.60 -23.08
N ARG A 100 14.23 3.89 -23.23
CA ARG A 100 14.32 4.58 -24.53
C ARG A 100 15.75 4.62 -25.04
N ASP A 101 16.70 4.94 -24.18
CA ASP A 101 18.12 5.02 -24.53
C ASP A 101 18.66 3.64 -24.94
N LEU A 102 18.29 2.58 -24.21
CA LEU A 102 18.65 1.21 -24.57
C LEU A 102 18.07 0.79 -25.94
N ARG A 103 16.80 1.11 -26.22
CA ARG A 103 16.19 0.85 -27.54
C ARG A 103 16.90 1.61 -28.66
N ALA A 104 17.25 2.87 -28.42
CA ALA A 104 17.99 3.69 -29.37
C ALA A 104 19.40 3.13 -29.63
N LEU A 105 20.08 2.62 -28.59
CA LEU A 105 21.38 1.99 -28.70
C LEU A 105 21.30 0.68 -29.51
N ILE A 106 20.34 -0.19 -29.20
CA ILE A 106 20.10 -1.45 -29.91
C ILE A 106 19.85 -1.19 -31.39
N SER A 107 19.05 -0.16 -31.71
CA SER A 107 18.77 0.24 -33.10
C SER A 107 20.01 0.81 -33.80
N ARG A 108 20.71 1.77 -33.18
CA ARG A 108 21.91 2.40 -33.77
C ARG A 108 23.04 1.41 -34.02
N LYS A 109 23.22 0.46 -33.11
CA LYS A 109 24.30 -0.54 -33.19
C LYS A 109 23.89 -1.80 -33.96
N ASN A 110 22.66 -1.83 -34.49
CA ASN A 110 22.05 -2.99 -35.14
C ASN A 110 22.27 -4.28 -34.32
N CYS A 111 22.16 -4.19 -33.00
CA CYS A 111 22.43 -5.30 -32.09
C CYS A 111 21.26 -6.27 -31.98
N ALA A 112 20.08 -5.91 -32.48
CA ALA A 112 18.88 -6.74 -32.39
C ALA A 112 19.08 -8.17 -32.94
N PRO A 113 19.72 -8.39 -34.12
CA PRO A 113 19.96 -9.72 -34.65
C PRO A 113 20.95 -10.55 -33.81
N ILE A 114 21.92 -9.90 -33.15
CA ILE A 114 22.91 -10.57 -32.28
C ILE A 114 22.27 -10.97 -30.95
N MET A 115 21.48 -10.06 -30.36
CA MET A 115 20.73 -10.33 -29.13
C MET A 115 19.70 -11.46 -29.32
N LEU A 116 19.03 -11.52 -30.47
CA LEU A 116 18.09 -12.60 -30.83
C LEU A 116 18.75 -13.97 -31.07
N ARG A 117 20.07 -14.00 -31.31
CA ARG A 117 20.84 -15.25 -31.48
C ARG A 117 21.47 -15.76 -30.17
N LEU A 118 21.55 -14.91 -29.15
CA LEU A 118 22.14 -15.20 -27.84
C LEU A 118 21.10 -15.48 -26.74
N ALA A 119 19.83 -15.10 -26.97
CA ALA A 119 18.68 -15.43 -26.13
C ALA A 119 18.05 -16.76 -26.57
#